data_AF-A0A0A1W4X2-F1
#
_entry.id   AF-A0A0A1W4X2-F1
#
_cell.length_a   1.000
_cell.length_b   1.000
_cell.length_c   1.000
_cell.angle_alpha   90.00
_cell.angle_beta   90.00
_cell.angle_gamma   90.00
#
_symmetry.space_group_name_H-M   'P 1'
#
loop_
_entity.id
_entity.type
_entity.pdbx_description
1 polymer ?
#
loop_
_entity_poly.entity_id
_entity_poly.type
_entity_poly.pdbx_seq_one_letter_code
_entity_poly.pdbx_strand_id
1 'polypeptide(L)' 'MRTRKPIGTTARTGEICPESGVWQPIGYSTTAPIAEGNRMPPYDGKAVTWKLIQYA' A
#
# COMPACT_ATOMS: atom_id res chain seq x y z
N MET A 1 5.18 -2.52 -21.58
CA MET A 1 4.58 -3.53 -20.68
C MET A 1 4.65 -2.99 -19.27
N ARG A 2 3.52 -2.62 -18.64
CA ARG A 2 3.56 -2.17 -17.23
C ARG A 2 3.71 -3.40 -16.35
N THR A 3 4.90 -3.58 -15.78
CA THR A 3 5.19 -4.66 -14.83
C THR A 3 4.46 -4.33 -13.53
N ARG A 4 3.20 -4.76 -13.44
CA ARG A 4 2.44 -4.67 -12.20
C ARG A 4 3.23 -5.35 -11.09
N LYS A 5 3.41 -4.69 -9.95
CA LYS A 5 4.07 -5.29 -8.80
C LYS A 5 3.23 -6.48 -8.32
N PRO A 6 3.84 -7.58 -7.86
CA PRO A 6 3.07 -8.72 -7.40
C PRO A 6 2.23 -8.38 -6.15
N ILE A 7 1.04 -8.99 -6.03
CA ILE A 7 0.28 -8.99 -4.77
C ILE A 7 1.20 -9.52 -3.65
N GLY A 8 1.18 -8.85 -2.51
CA GLY A 8 2.12 -9.06 -1.42
C GLY A 8 3.30 -8.10 -1.41
N THR A 9 3.40 -7.20 -2.40
CA THR A 9 4.33 -6.06 -2.34
C THR A 9 4.08 -5.27 -1.07
N THR A 10 5.16 -4.89 -0.40
CA THR A 10 5.10 -4.06 0.80
C THR A 10 5.68 -2.69 0.52
N ALA A 11 5.14 -1.68 1.19
CA ALA A 11 5.65 -0.31 1.16
C ALA A 11 5.39 0.36 2.52
N ARG A 12 6.25 1.28 2.95
CA ARG A 12 6.04 2.00 4.21
C ARG A 12 5.26 3.27 4.01
N THR A 13 4.58 3.68 5.08
CA THR A 13 4.00 5.02 5.21
C THR A 13 5.00 6.10 4.80
N GLY A 14 4.55 7.04 3.96
CA GLY A 14 5.38 8.11 3.41
C GLY A 14 6.13 7.76 2.13
N GLU A 15 6.29 6.49 1.78
CA GLU A 15 6.82 6.08 0.48
C GLU A 15 5.78 6.28 -0.64
N ILE A 16 6.28 6.43 -1.86
CA ILE A 16 5.45 6.44 -3.07
C ILE A 16 4.87 5.03 -3.24
N CYS A 17 3.56 4.95 -3.38
CA CYS A 17 2.85 3.72 -3.65
C CYS A 17 3.33 3.14 -4.99
N PRO A 18 3.88 1.92 -4.99
CA PRO A 18 4.46 1.34 -6.20
C PRO A 18 3.42 0.69 -7.12
N GLU A 19 2.17 0.53 -6.66
CA GLU A 19 1.12 -0.16 -7.42
C GLU A 19 -0.27 0.28 -6.95
N SER A 20 -1.17 0.56 -7.90
CA SER A 20 -2.56 0.90 -7.60
C SER A 20 -3.33 -0.31 -7.10
N GLY A 21 -3.88 -0.22 -5.90
CA GLY A 21 -4.67 -1.31 -5.35
C GLY A 21 -5.18 -1.09 -3.94
N VAL A 22 -5.73 -2.15 -3.36
CA VAL A 22 -6.11 -2.21 -1.96
C VAL A 22 -4.90 -2.66 -1.16
N TRP A 23 -4.48 -1.79 -0.25
CA TRP A 23 -3.35 -2.01 0.64
C TRP A 23 -3.85 -2.23 2.06
N GLN A 24 -3.26 -3.20 2.75
CA GLN A 24 -3.55 -3.53 4.14
C GLN A 24 -2.29 -3.31 4.99
N PRO A 25 -2.33 -2.53 6.09
CA PRO A 25 -1.22 -2.44 7.01
C PRO A 25 -0.95 -3.80 7.68
N ILE A 26 0.32 -4.20 7.72
CA ILE A 26 0.74 -5.42 8.41
C ILE A 26 0.47 -5.24 9.90
N GLY A 27 -0.31 -6.16 10.48
CA GLY A 27 -0.72 -6.11 11.89
C GLY A 27 -2.06 -5.42 12.13
N TYR A 28 -2.74 -4.94 11.08
CA TYR A 28 -4.07 -4.34 11.19
C TYR A 28 -5.03 -4.97 10.20
N SER A 29 -6.33 -4.96 10.52
CA SER A 29 -7.41 -5.43 9.65
C SER A 29 -8.00 -4.32 8.76
N THR A 30 -7.46 -3.11 8.85
CA THR A 30 -7.88 -1.96 8.04
C THR A 30 -7.34 -2.09 6.63
N THR A 31 -8.12 -1.74 5.62
CA THR A 31 -7.64 -1.68 4.24
C THR A 31 -7.85 -0.28 3.69
N ALA A 32 -6.97 0.16 2.80
CA ALA A 32 -7.08 1.45 2.14
C ALA A 32 -6.81 1.28 0.64
N PRO A 33 -7.68 1.81 -0.24
CA PRO A 33 -7.38 1.92 -1.66
C PRO A 33 -6.34 3.02 -1.87
N ILE A 34 -5.18 2.67 -2.44
CA ILE A 34 -4.08 3.60 -2.72
C ILE A 34 -3.67 3.40 -4.18
N ALA A 35 -3.66 4.49 -4.94
CA ALA A 35 -3.18 4.49 -6.32
C ALA A 35 -1.65 4.58 -6.39
N GLU A 36 -1.05 3.95 -7.41
CA GLU A 36 0.35 4.10 -7.80
C GLU A 36 0.70 5.59 -7.91
N GLY A 37 1.85 5.98 -7.37
CA GLY A 37 2.29 7.37 -7.35
C GLY A 37 1.79 8.18 -6.15
N ASN A 38 0.74 7.75 -5.45
CA ASN A 38 0.31 8.41 -4.21
C ASN A 38 1.21 8.05 -3.03
N ARG A 39 1.37 8.97 -2.09
CA ARG A 39 2.09 8.67 -0.84
C ARG A 39 1.24 7.79 0.07
N MET A 40 1.86 6.77 0.63
CA MET A 40 1.17 5.90 1.58
C MET A 40 0.75 6.68 2.82
N PRO A 41 -0.53 6.60 3.21
CA PRO A 41 -1.05 7.35 4.34
C PRO A 41 -0.51 6.78 5.66
N PRO A 42 -0.27 7.64 6.66
CA PRO A 42 0.03 7.20 8.02
C PRO A 42 -1.23 6.61 8.68
N TYR A 43 -1.05 5.53 9.41
CA TYR A 43 -2.11 4.94 10.22
C TYR A 43 -1.97 5.45 11.66
N ASP A 44 -2.98 6.17 12.16
CA ASP A 44 -2.96 6.71 13.54
C ASP A 44 -1.74 7.61 13.83
N GLY A 45 -1.27 8.36 12.82
CA GLY A 45 -0.05 9.17 12.93
C GLY A 45 1.25 8.36 13.03
N LYS A 46 1.18 7.02 12.89
CA LYS A 46 2.33 6.12 12.95
C LYS A 46 2.70 5.63 11.57
N ALA A 47 4.01 5.45 11.37
CA ALA A 47 4.53 4.81 10.19
C ALA A 47 4.28 3.30 10.26
N VAL A 48 3.36 2.82 9.43
CA VAL A 48 3.06 1.39 9.28
C VAL A 48 3.57 0.89 7.93
N THR A 49 3.83 -0.41 7.87
CA THR A 49 4.11 -1.10 6.61
C THR A 49 2.80 -1.58 6.02
N TRP A 50 2.49 -1.15 4.81
CA TRP A 50 1.36 -1.58 4.02
C TRP A 50 1.76 -2.76 3.14
N LYS A 51 0.82 -3.66 2.88
CA LYS A 51 0.93 -4.81 2.00
C LYS A 51 -0.18 -4.78 0.97
N LEU A 52 0.16 -4.85 -0.31
CA LEU A 52 -0.79 -4.94 -1.40
C LEU A 52 -1.51 -6.28 -1.30
N ILE A 53 -2.84 -6.26 -1.13
CA ILE A 53 -3.66 -7.47 -1.04
C ILE A 53 -4.52 -7.68 -2.28
N GLN A 54 -4.81 -6.62 -3.02
CA GLN A 54 -5.64 -6.68 -4.21
C GLN A 54 -5.26 -5.54 -5.18
N TYR A 55 -5.34 -5.79 -6.49
CA TYR A 55 -5.19 -4.73 -7.49
C TYR A 55 -6.48 -3.90 -7.59
N ALA A 56 -6.35 -2.62 -7.99
CA ALA A 56 -7.48 -1.76 -8.30
C ALA A 56 -8.05 -2.04 -9.71
#